data_AF-A0A937G7M2-F1
#
_entry.id   AF-A0A937G7M2-F1
#
_cell.length_a   1.000
_cell.length_b   1.000
_cell.length_c   1.000
_cell.angle_alpha   90.00
_cell.angle_beta   90.00
_cell.angle_gamma   90.00
#
_symmetry.space_group_name_H-M   'P 1'
#
loop_
_entity.id
_entity.type
_entity.pdbx_description
1 polymer ?
#
loop_
_entity_poly.entity_id
_entity_poly.type
_entity_poly.pdbx_seq_one_letter_code
_entity_poly.pdbx_strand_id
1 'polypeptide(L)'
;SPISKGEFQHNMWGVEDDDLSGRWDWNKLRKDVLKHGVRNSLLVAPMPTASTSQILGNNECFEPYTSNIYTRRVLSGEFIIVNKHLLNDLVELGLWSEDMKQDLMAANGSIQDIEGIPDDLKELYKTVWEMSMKDIIDMARHRGFFIDQSQSLNLFMEGATMSKLTSMHFYAWKSGLKTGMYYLRTKSAVDAIKFTLKKKESVPEKTEVIKLEAETEEVGEVQITRTEKATKTKSKEKPVAVEPLTPEELKQIISQSKENEDDDCLMCGS
;
A
#
# COMPACT_ATOMS: atom_id res chain seq x y z
N SER A 1 -3.71 6.28 -38.72
CA SER A 1 -3.45 6.52 -37.28
C SER A 1 -2.04 7.09 -37.12
N PRO A 2 -1.65 7.70 -35.99
CA PRO A 2 -0.26 8.12 -35.75
C PRO A 2 0.73 6.98 -36.02
N ILE A 3 0.45 5.79 -35.50
CA ILE A 3 1.31 4.61 -35.69
C ILE A 3 1.49 4.19 -37.16
N SER A 4 0.50 4.42 -38.04
CA SER A 4 0.63 4.14 -39.48
C SER A 4 1.54 5.12 -40.21
N LYS A 5 1.87 6.25 -39.58
CA LYS A 5 2.89 7.20 -40.03
C LYS A 5 4.23 6.96 -39.34
N GLY A 6 4.34 5.89 -38.54
CA GLY A 6 5.49 5.61 -37.72
C GLY A 6 5.64 6.65 -36.62
N GLU A 7 4.56 7.13 -36.01
CA GLU A 7 4.58 7.97 -34.81
C GLU A 7 4.17 7.11 -33.62
N PHE A 8 5.12 6.84 -32.71
CA PHE A 8 4.93 5.95 -31.56
C PHE A 8 4.44 6.75 -30.35
N GLN A 9 4.02 6.03 -29.31
CA GLN A 9 3.45 6.65 -28.12
C GLN A 9 4.39 7.67 -27.48
N HIS A 10 5.70 7.40 -27.39
CA HIS A 10 6.67 8.33 -26.79
C HIS A 10 6.90 9.57 -27.67
N ASN A 11 6.81 9.42 -29.00
CA ASN A 11 6.90 10.57 -29.92
C ASN A 11 5.75 11.58 -29.68
N MET A 12 4.55 11.09 -29.38
CA MET A 12 3.42 11.97 -29.02
C MET A 12 3.60 12.70 -27.68
N TRP A 13 4.58 12.32 -26.86
CA TRP A 13 5.00 13.03 -25.66
C TRP A 13 6.19 13.97 -25.90
N GLY A 14 6.64 14.11 -27.14
CA GLY A 14 7.83 14.89 -27.51
C GLY A 14 9.14 14.24 -27.09
N VAL A 15 9.13 12.92 -26.87
CA VAL A 15 10.35 12.15 -26.59
C VAL A 15 10.87 11.56 -27.91
N GLU A 16 12.11 11.86 -28.24
CA GLU A 16 12.76 11.35 -29.44
C GLU A 16 13.41 9.98 -29.17
N ASP A 17 13.68 9.22 -30.23
CA ASP A 17 14.26 7.87 -30.09
C ASP A 17 15.66 7.89 -29.44
N ASP A 18 16.40 9.00 -29.63
CA ASP A 18 17.74 9.21 -29.06
C ASP A 18 17.71 9.48 -27.54
N ASP A 19 16.56 9.88 -26.98
CA ASP A 19 16.38 10.09 -25.53
C ASP A 19 16.09 8.78 -24.78
N LEU A 20 15.90 7.68 -25.51
CA LEU A 20 15.52 6.39 -24.93
C LEU A 20 16.75 5.63 -24.40
N SER A 21 16.51 4.68 -23.50
CA SER A 21 17.56 3.89 -22.83
C SER A 21 18.51 3.08 -23.73
N GLY A 22 18.24 2.98 -25.04
CA GLY A 22 19.00 2.13 -25.97
C GLY A 22 18.79 0.62 -25.79
N ARG A 23 17.95 0.18 -24.85
CA ARG A 23 17.69 -1.25 -24.60
C ARG A 23 17.05 -1.99 -25.78
N TRP A 24 16.28 -1.30 -26.62
CA TRP A 24 15.52 -1.86 -27.73
C TRP A 24 15.76 -1.08 -29.03
N ASP A 25 15.79 -1.78 -30.17
CA ASP A 25 15.93 -1.19 -31.50
C ASP A 25 14.56 -0.68 -32.03
N TRP A 26 14.22 0.54 -31.63
CA TRP A 26 12.98 1.21 -32.04
C TRP A 26 12.94 1.51 -33.54
N ASN A 27 14.10 1.75 -34.17
CA ASN A 27 14.21 2.03 -35.59
C ASN A 27 13.83 0.81 -36.44
N LYS A 28 14.29 -0.37 -36.04
CA LYS A 28 13.88 -1.63 -36.67
C LYS A 28 12.39 -1.86 -36.48
N LEU A 29 11.87 -1.73 -35.26
CA LEU A 29 10.44 -1.90 -34.99
C LEU A 29 9.57 -0.94 -35.81
N ARG A 30 9.98 0.33 -35.94
CA ARG A 30 9.29 1.34 -36.74
C ARG A 30 9.20 0.95 -38.22
N LYS A 31 10.29 0.41 -38.79
CA LYS A 31 10.31 -0.11 -40.17
C LYS A 31 9.34 -1.28 -40.34
N ASP A 32 9.33 -2.21 -39.39
CA ASP A 32 8.43 -3.37 -39.43
C ASP A 32 6.96 -2.94 -39.34
N VAL A 33 6.64 -2.01 -38.43
CA VAL A 33 5.29 -1.44 -38.28
C VAL A 33 4.83 -0.70 -39.54
N LEU A 34 5.69 0.06 -40.19
CA LEU A 34 5.34 0.77 -41.44
C LEU A 34 5.11 -0.20 -42.61
N LYS A 35 5.83 -1.33 -42.64
CA LYS A 35 5.71 -2.33 -43.71
C LYS A 35 4.51 -3.25 -43.53
N HIS A 36 4.26 -3.68 -42.30
CA HIS A 36 3.28 -4.74 -42.00
C HIS A 36 2.02 -4.23 -41.33
N GLY A 37 2.04 -3.00 -40.80
CA GLY A 37 0.98 -2.47 -39.96
C GLY A 37 0.96 -3.12 -38.57
N VAL A 38 -0.08 -2.77 -37.81
CA VAL A 38 -0.39 -3.37 -36.51
C VAL A 38 -1.82 -3.89 -36.52
N ARG A 39 -2.09 -4.98 -35.79
CA ARG A 39 -3.44 -5.56 -35.72
C ARG A 39 -4.35 -4.77 -34.78
N ASN A 40 -3.79 -4.29 -33.66
CA ASN A 40 -4.51 -3.61 -32.60
C ASN A 40 -4.25 -2.10 -32.67
N SER A 41 -5.28 -1.29 -32.43
CA SER A 41 -5.14 0.16 -32.39
C SER A 41 -4.45 0.66 -31.12
N LEU A 42 -4.66 -0.03 -30.00
CA LEU A 42 -4.14 0.25 -28.67
C LEU A 42 -3.79 -1.08 -27.97
N LEU A 43 -2.82 -1.06 -27.06
CA LEU A 43 -2.21 -2.25 -26.47
C LEU A 43 -2.07 -2.17 -24.94
N VAL A 44 -1.69 -1.02 -24.38
CA VAL A 44 -1.21 -0.93 -23.00
C VAL A 44 -2.10 -0.01 -22.17
N ALA A 45 -2.71 -0.57 -21.14
CA ALA A 45 -3.55 0.15 -20.17
C ALA A 45 -3.42 -0.47 -18.77
N PRO A 46 -2.45 -0.04 -17.95
CA PRO A 46 -2.28 -0.58 -16.61
C PRO A 46 -3.51 -0.34 -15.73
N MET A 47 -4.24 -1.41 -15.45
CA MET A 47 -5.49 -1.42 -14.68
C MET A 47 -5.25 -1.80 -13.21
N PRO A 48 -6.21 -1.56 -12.30
CA PRO A 48 -6.14 -2.10 -10.95
C PRO A 48 -6.14 -3.63 -11.00
N THR A 49 -5.25 -4.26 -10.23
CA THR A 49 -5.08 -5.73 -10.22
C THR A 49 -5.47 -6.34 -8.88
N ALA A 50 -6.31 -5.67 -8.08
CA ALA A 50 -6.66 -6.08 -6.72
C ALA A 50 -6.84 -7.60 -6.54
N SER A 51 -7.75 -8.24 -7.28
CA SER A 51 -8.01 -9.68 -7.13
C SER A 51 -6.89 -10.57 -7.68
N THR A 52 -6.37 -10.26 -8.87
CA THR A 52 -5.37 -11.11 -9.54
C THR A 52 -4.00 -11.03 -8.87
N SER A 53 -3.59 -9.84 -8.40
CA SER A 53 -2.37 -9.66 -7.60
C SER A 53 -2.46 -10.40 -6.27
N GLN A 54 -3.62 -10.41 -5.61
CA GLN A 54 -3.84 -11.20 -4.41
C GLN A 54 -3.73 -12.70 -4.66
N ILE A 55 -4.31 -13.21 -5.75
CA ILE A 55 -4.19 -14.63 -6.14
C ILE A 55 -2.71 -15.00 -6.36
N LEU A 56 -1.95 -14.13 -7.02
CA LEU A 56 -0.53 -14.36 -7.32
C LEU A 56 0.42 -13.98 -6.17
N GLY A 57 -0.10 -13.45 -5.06
CA GLY A 57 0.72 -12.99 -3.93
C GLY A 57 1.65 -11.82 -4.27
N ASN A 58 1.26 -10.95 -5.20
CA ASN A 58 1.97 -9.74 -5.62
C ASN A 58 1.34 -8.47 -5.02
N ASN A 59 2.09 -7.36 -5.03
CA ASN A 59 1.48 -6.05 -4.75
C ASN A 59 0.58 -5.60 -5.91
N GLU A 60 -0.32 -4.65 -5.63
CA GLU A 60 -1.25 -4.16 -6.65
C GLU A 60 -0.53 -3.31 -7.71
N CYS A 61 -0.61 -3.77 -8.96
CA CYS A 61 -0.21 -3.06 -10.17
C CYS A 61 1.17 -2.37 -10.05
N PHE A 62 1.21 -1.05 -10.23
CA PHE A 62 2.42 -0.22 -10.11
C PHE A 62 2.41 0.62 -8.82
N GLU A 63 1.59 0.25 -7.83
CA GLU A 63 1.51 0.96 -6.57
C GLU A 63 2.68 0.61 -5.65
N PRO A 64 3.16 1.55 -4.82
CA PRO A 64 3.99 1.22 -3.68
C PRO A 64 3.22 0.40 -2.64
N TYR A 65 3.93 -0.28 -1.74
CA TYR A 65 3.30 -0.97 -0.62
C TYR A 65 2.59 0.04 0.28
N THR A 66 1.30 -0.16 0.51
CA THR A 66 0.48 0.75 1.35
C THR A 66 0.78 0.61 2.85
N SER A 67 1.34 -0.54 3.25
CA SER A 67 1.72 -0.90 4.61
C SER A 67 2.68 -2.09 4.54
N ASN A 68 3.59 -2.30 5.49
CA ASN A 68 4.30 -3.58 5.59
C ASN A 68 3.58 -4.63 6.44
N ILE A 69 2.38 -4.32 6.94
CA ILE A 69 1.54 -5.25 7.71
C ILE A 69 0.06 -5.11 7.34
N TYR A 70 -0.60 -6.24 7.14
CA TYR A 70 -1.96 -6.32 6.61
C TYR A 70 -2.80 -7.28 7.42
N THR A 71 -4.08 -6.95 7.62
CA THR A 71 -5.05 -7.88 8.19
C THR A 71 -5.84 -8.55 7.07
N ARG A 72 -5.72 -9.87 6.95
CA ARG A 72 -6.50 -10.68 6.02
C ARG A 72 -7.63 -11.39 6.78
N ARG A 73 -8.86 -11.12 6.36
CA ARG A 73 -10.05 -11.80 6.89
C ARG A 73 -10.35 -13.04 6.05
N VAL A 74 -10.47 -14.19 6.72
CA VAL A 74 -10.92 -15.45 6.13
C VAL A 74 -12.03 -16.03 7.01
N LEU A 75 -12.71 -17.09 6.55
CA LEU A 75 -13.81 -17.71 7.29
C LEU A 75 -13.40 -18.19 8.70
N SER A 76 -12.14 -18.57 8.89
CA SER A 76 -11.57 -19.03 10.15
C SER A 76 -11.07 -17.93 11.09
N GLY A 77 -11.13 -16.65 10.68
CA GLY A 77 -10.71 -15.52 11.51
C GLY A 77 -9.96 -14.43 10.77
N GLU A 78 -9.34 -13.53 11.54
CA GLU A 78 -8.47 -12.48 11.03
C GLU A 78 -7.00 -12.87 11.25
N PHE A 79 -6.19 -12.82 10.19
CA PHE A 79 -4.78 -13.14 10.23
C PHE A 79 -3.96 -11.91 9.89
N ILE A 80 -2.90 -11.68 10.65
CA ILE A 80 -1.94 -10.62 10.40
C ILE A 80 -0.87 -11.17 9.46
N ILE A 81 -0.70 -10.52 8.32
CA ILE A 81 0.25 -10.86 7.27
C ILE A 81 1.26 -9.72 7.16
N VAL A 82 2.54 -10.04 7.34
CA VAL A 82 3.63 -9.09 7.12
C VAL A 82 4.06 -9.15 5.66
N ASN A 83 4.55 -8.04 5.12
CA ASN A 83 5.19 -8.01 3.81
C ASN A 83 6.26 -9.12 3.75
N LYS A 84 6.05 -10.10 2.87
CA LYS A 84 6.89 -11.30 2.77
C LYS A 84 8.36 -10.98 2.52
N HIS A 85 8.64 -9.87 1.81
CA HIS A 85 9.99 -9.42 1.50
C HIS A 85 10.67 -8.90 2.76
N LEU A 86 10.03 -7.95 3.46
CA LEU A 86 10.53 -7.42 4.73
C LEU A 86 10.74 -8.53 5.77
N LEU A 87 9.78 -9.45 5.89
CA LEU A 87 9.87 -10.56 6.82
C LEU A 87 11.13 -11.42 6.56
N ASN A 88 11.40 -11.76 5.30
CA ASN A 88 12.58 -12.54 4.94
C ASN A 88 13.86 -11.79 5.31
N ASP A 89 13.97 -10.50 4.96
CA ASP A 89 15.15 -9.70 5.27
C ASP A 89 15.38 -9.57 6.79
N LEU A 90 14.31 -9.35 7.56
CA LEU A 90 14.40 -9.29 9.02
C LEU A 90 14.82 -10.65 9.64
N VAL A 91 14.35 -11.76 9.07
CA VAL A 91 14.74 -13.11 9.53
C VAL A 91 16.20 -13.42 9.19
N GLU A 92 16.66 -13.02 8.01
CA GLU A 92 18.05 -13.19 7.57
C GLU A 92 19.02 -12.37 8.41
N LEU A 93 18.63 -11.15 8.79
CA LEU A 93 19.41 -10.29 9.68
C LEU A 93 19.29 -10.66 11.17
N GLY A 94 18.47 -11.66 11.52
CA GLY A 94 18.23 -12.05 12.92
C GLY A 94 17.47 -10.99 13.74
N LEU A 95 16.78 -10.07 13.08
CA LEU A 95 16.00 -8.99 13.68
C LEU A 95 14.53 -9.38 13.93
N TRP A 96 14.06 -10.46 13.30
CA TRP A 96 12.69 -10.92 13.46
C TRP A 96 12.42 -11.53 14.84
N SER A 97 11.45 -10.95 15.55
CA SER A 97 10.99 -11.39 16.87
C SER A 97 9.51 -11.05 17.06
N GLU A 98 8.87 -11.61 18.09
CA GLU A 98 7.50 -11.23 18.43
C GLU A 98 7.43 -9.74 18.83
N ASP A 99 8.46 -9.20 19.48
CA ASP A 99 8.52 -7.77 19.80
C ASP A 99 8.60 -6.90 18.53
N MET A 100 9.43 -7.29 17.55
CA MET A 100 9.49 -6.63 16.23
C MET A 100 8.13 -6.63 15.53
N LYS A 101 7.39 -7.74 15.60
CA LYS A 101 6.03 -7.82 15.06
C LYS A 101 5.06 -6.88 15.79
N GLN A 102 5.15 -6.77 17.11
CA GLN A 102 4.34 -5.83 17.88
C GLN A 102 4.70 -4.37 17.56
N ASP A 103 5.98 -4.05 17.39
CA ASP A 103 6.47 -2.72 17.00
C ASP A 103 5.95 -2.35 15.59
N LEU A 104 5.98 -3.29 14.64
CA LEU A 104 5.37 -3.11 13.30
C LEU A 104 3.86 -2.83 13.38
N MET A 105 3.12 -3.56 14.23
CA MET A 105 1.69 -3.31 14.44
C MET A 105 1.45 -1.93 15.05
N ALA A 106 2.25 -1.53 16.03
CA ALA A 106 2.18 -0.22 16.67
C ALA A 106 2.45 0.90 15.65
N ALA A 107 3.41 0.72 14.75
CA ALA A 107 3.79 1.67 13.70
C ALA A 107 2.91 1.62 12.43
N ASN A 108 1.76 0.91 12.44
CA ASN A 108 0.90 0.77 11.24
C ASN A 108 1.64 0.19 10.01
N GLY A 109 2.63 -0.67 10.23
CA GLY A 109 3.44 -1.26 9.17
C GLY A 109 4.51 -0.33 8.60
N SER A 110 4.72 0.85 9.18
CA SER A 110 5.94 1.62 8.94
C SER A 110 7.10 1.01 9.72
N ILE A 111 8.31 1.15 9.17
CA ILE A 111 9.55 0.72 9.83
C ILE A 111 10.51 1.88 10.13
N GLN A 112 10.13 3.10 9.79
CA GLN A 112 11.03 4.26 9.85
C GLN A 112 11.49 4.55 11.28
N ASP A 113 10.56 4.44 12.24
CA ASP A 113 10.81 4.77 13.65
C ASP A 113 11.18 3.54 14.51
N ILE A 114 11.33 2.36 13.91
CA ILE A 114 11.73 1.15 14.65
C ILE A 114 13.26 1.15 14.82
N GLU A 115 13.70 1.11 16.07
CA GLU A 115 15.13 1.03 16.41
C GLU A 115 15.72 -0.33 16.02
N GLY A 116 16.99 -0.33 15.60
CA GLY A 116 17.72 -1.54 15.24
C GLY A 116 17.53 -2.02 13.79
N ILE A 117 16.60 -1.44 13.03
CA ILE A 117 16.48 -1.69 11.59
C ILE A 117 17.48 -0.79 10.83
N PRO A 118 18.34 -1.35 9.95
CA PRO A 118 19.24 -0.59 9.08
C PRO A 118 18.54 0.42 8.16
N ASP A 119 19.21 1.55 7.87
CA ASP A 119 18.64 2.65 7.08
C ASP A 119 18.36 2.28 5.62
N ASP A 120 19.13 1.36 5.05
CA ASP A 120 18.91 0.83 3.70
C ASP A 120 17.61 0.01 3.61
N LEU A 121 17.30 -0.78 4.63
CA LEU A 121 16.00 -1.45 4.76
C LEU A 121 14.88 -0.43 4.95
N LYS A 122 15.07 0.59 5.79
CA LYS A 122 14.10 1.67 5.98
C LYS A 122 13.78 2.39 4.67
N GLU A 123 14.79 2.67 3.85
CA GLU A 123 14.61 3.27 2.53
C GLU A 123 13.85 2.32 1.58
N LEU A 124 14.22 1.04 1.54
CA LEU A 124 13.62 0.03 0.66
C LEU A 124 12.13 -0.22 0.96
N TYR A 125 11.78 -0.26 2.25
CA TYR A 125 10.45 -0.61 2.72
C TYR A 125 9.59 0.59 3.11
N LYS A 126 9.90 1.77 2.56
CA LYS A 126 9.01 2.92 2.66
C LYS A 126 7.60 2.56 2.23
N THR A 127 6.64 2.90 3.06
CA THR A 127 5.23 2.80 2.68
C THR A 127 4.86 3.96 1.76
N VAL A 128 3.75 3.83 1.03
CA VAL A 128 3.26 4.90 0.14
C VAL A 128 3.05 6.25 0.84
N TRP A 129 2.83 6.22 2.16
CA TRP A 129 2.62 7.40 3.01
C TRP A 129 3.92 8.16 3.32
N GLU A 130 5.05 7.47 3.21
CA GLU A 130 6.40 7.99 3.43
C GLU A 130 7.07 8.43 2.11
N MET A 131 6.37 8.29 0.99
CA MET A 131 6.86 8.63 -0.35
C MET A 131 6.32 9.98 -0.83
N SER A 132 7.14 10.69 -1.61
CA SER A 132 6.75 11.92 -2.30
C SER A 132 5.73 11.61 -3.40
N MET A 133 4.52 12.18 -3.31
CA MET A 133 3.52 12.06 -4.38
C MET A 133 3.97 12.71 -5.69
N LYS A 134 4.88 13.69 -5.63
CA LYS A 134 5.52 14.25 -6.83
C LYS A 134 6.32 13.17 -7.57
N ASP A 135 7.07 12.35 -6.84
CA ASP A 135 7.90 11.30 -7.41
C ASP A 135 7.03 10.19 -8.01
N ILE A 136 5.91 9.86 -7.36
CA ILE A 136 4.90 8.95 -7.91
C ILE A 136 4.35 9.47 -9.25
N ILE A 137 4.04 10.77 -9.32
CA ILE A 137 3.56 11.41 -10.55
C ILE A 137 4.65 11.42 -11.64
N ASP A 138 5.91 11.68 -11.28
CA ASP A 138 7.04 11.66 -12.22
C ASP A 138 7.27 10.25 -12.78
N MET A 139 7.21 9.22 -11.93
CA MET A 139 7.27 7.82 -12.37
C MET A 139 6.09 7.44 -13.27
N ALA A 140 4.87 7.93 -12.96
CA ALA A 140 3.69 7.75 -13.80
C ALA A 140 3.86 8.44 -15.17
N ARG A 141 4.49 9.61 -15.20
CA ARG A 141 4.81 10.33 -16.44
C ARG A 141 5.80 9.54 -17.29
N HIS A 142 6.91 9.10 -16.70
CA HIS A 142 7.96 8.38 -17.43
C HIS A 142 7.46 7.08 -18.04
N ARG A 143 6.62 6.30 -17.31
CA ARG A 143 5.98 5.12 -17.93
C ARG A 143 4.91 5.50 -18.95
N GLY A 144 4.26 6.66 -18.78
CA GLY A 144 3.24 7.20 -19.69
C GLY A 144 3.74 7.41 -21.13
N PHE A 145 5.04 7.62 -21.32
CA PHE A 145 5.68 7.67 -22.65
C PHE A 145 5.47 6.37 -23.44
N PHE A 146 5.22 5.25 -22.77
CA PHE A 146 5.07 3.94 -23.39
C PHE A 146 3.66 3.34 -23.22
N ILE A 147 2.68 4.14 -22.75
CA ILE A 147 1.29 3.72 -22.53
C ILE A 147 0.36 4.44 -23.50
N ASP A 148 -0.19 3.70 -24.47
CA ASP A 148 -1.03 4.26 -25.53
C ASP A 148 -2.44 4.63 -25.05
N GLN A 149 -2.94 3.98 -24.00
CA GLN A 149 -4.17 4.36 -23.29
C GLN A 149 -3.85 5.23 -22.09
N SER A 150 -4.18 4.81 -20.87
CA SER A 150 -3.87 5.50 -19.63
C SER A 150 -3.55 4.48 -18.53
N GLN A 151 -3.42 4.95 -17.29
CA GLN A 151 -3.10 4.15 -16.12
C GLN A 151 -3.97 4.56 -14.93
N SER A 152 -4.41 3.59 -14.13
CA SER A 152 -5.23 3.82 -12.93
C SER A 152 -4.40 4.32 -11.74
N LEU A 153 -3.99 5.59 -11.77
CA LEU A 153 -3.07 6.18 -10.79
C LEU A 153 -3.78 6.61 -9.50
N ASN A 154 -3.66 5.83 -8.43
CA ASN A 154 -4.05 6.27 -7.09
C ASN A 154 -3.00 7.23 -6.51
N LEU A 155 -3.46 8.25 -5.77
CA LEU A 155 -2.62 9.18 -5.03
C LEU A 155 -2.98 9.16 -3.55
N PHE A 156 -1.97 9.34 -2.71
CA PHE A 156 -2.04 9.13 -1.26
C PHE A 156 -1.65 10.42 -0.55
N MET A 157 -2.45 10.88 0.40
CA MET A 157 -2.17 12.15 1.08
C MET A 157 -2.68 12.14 2.52
N GLU A 158 -1.75 12.32 3.45
CA GLU A 158 -2.07 12.62 4.84
C GLU A 158 -2.34 14.11 5.05
N GLY A 159 -3.32 14.43 5.89
CA GLY A 159 -3.71 15.83 6.15
C GLY A 159 -4.02 16.58 4.86
N ALA A 160 -4.88 16.01 4.02
CA ALA A 160 -5.27 16.57 2.74
C ALA A 160 -5.94 17.93 2.93
N THR A 161 -5.41 18.96 2.26
CA THR A 161 -5.99 20.31 2.23
C THR A 161 -6.28 20.70 0.78
N MET A 162 -7.21 21.62 0.57
CA MET A 162 -7.51 22.12 -0.79
C MET A 162 -6.27 22.64 -1.51
N SER A 163 -5.36 23.31 -0.79
CA SER A 163 -4.10 23.82 -1.36
C SER A 163 -3.18 22.68 -1.86
N LYS A 164 -2.99 21.64 -1.05
CA LYS A 164 -2.18 20.47 -1.42
C LYS A 164 -2.79 19.71 -2.60
N LEU A 165 -4.11 19.47 -2.57
CA LEU A 165 -4.82 18.76 -3.64
C LEU A 165 -4.79 19.54 -4.95
N THR A 166 -5.02 20.86 -4.89
CA THR A 166 -4.93 21.73 -6.08
C THR A 166 -3.53 21.66 -6.69
N SER A 167 -2.50 21.83 -5.86
CA SER A 167 -1.10 21.78 -6.33
C SER A 167 -0.77 20.43 -6.97
N MET A 168 -1.20 19.32 -6.37
CA MET A 168 -1.00 17.97 -6.88
C MET A 168 -1.72 17.74 -8.22
N HIS A 169 -2.98 18.17 -8.35
CA HIS A 169 -3.72 18.07 -9.61
C HIS A 169 -3.09 18.89 -10.74
N PHE A 170 -2.70 20.14 -10.45
CA PHE A 170 -2.01 20.98 -11.43
C PHE A 170 -0.66 20.40 -11.82
N TYR A 171 0.08 19.78 -10.88
CA TYR A 171 1.33 19.10 -11.18
C TYR A 171 1.12 17.89 -12.10
N ALA A 172 0.15 17.03 -11.81
CA ALA A 172 -0.20 15.89 -12.65
C ALA A 172 -0.62 16.32 -14.06
N TRP A 173 -1.45 17.36 -14.18
CA TRP A 173 -1.88 17.92 -15.46
C TRP A 173 -0.71 18.52 -16.26
N LYS A 174 0.12 19.37 -15.63
CA LYS A 174 1.31 19.95 -16.29
C LYS A 174 2.34 18.90 -16.68
N SER A 175 2.36 17.76 -15.97
CA SER A 175 3.19 16.61 -16.31
C SER A 175 2.71 15.84 -17.54
N GLY A 176 1.55 16.18 -18.11
CA GLY A 176 0.99 15.55 -19.31
C GLY A 176 0.18 14.28 -19.04
N LEU A 177 -0.08 13.93 -17.78
CA LEU A 177 -0.81 12.70 -17.44
C LEU A 177 -2.24 12.72 -18.01
N LYS A 178 -2.60 11.65 -18.73
CA LYS A 178 -3.96 11.41 -19.23
C LYS A 178 -4.96 11.17 -18.08
N THR A 179 -4.56 10.36 -17.10
CA THR A 179 -5.26 10.20 -15.82
C THR A 179 -4.39 10.80 -14.72
N GLY A 180 -4.77 11.99 -14.25
CA GLY A 180 -4.03 12.68 -13.19
C GLY A 180 -4.28 12.10 -11.79
N MET A 181 -5.44 11.48 -11.55
CA MET A 181 -5.79 10.81 -10.30
C MET A 181 -6.98 9.86 -10.53
N TYR A 182 -6.90 8.65 -9.99
CA TYR A 182 -8.00 7.69 -9.93
C TYR A 182 -8.74 7.80 -8.60
N TYR A 183 -8.18 7.26 -7.51
CA TYR A 183 -8.61 7.57 -6.16
C TYR A 183 -7.61 8.49 -5.45
N LEU A 184 -8.15 9.38 -4.63
CA LEU A 184 -7.44 9.97 -3.51
C LEU A 184 -7.63 9.07 -2.30
N ARG A 185 -6.53 8.59 -1.71
CA ARG A 185 -6.52 7.88 -0.45
C ARG A 185 -5.99 8.81 0.63
N THR A 186 -6.77 9.00 1.69
CA THR A 186 -6.37 9.81 2.84
C THR A 186 -6.33 8.95 4.09
N LYS A 187 -5.46 9.35 5.03
CA LYS A 187 -5.49 8.87 6.42
C LYS A 187 -5.95 10.00 7.34
N SER A 188 -6.67 9.62 8.38
CA SER A 188 -6.92 10.50 9.52
C SER A 188 -5.59 10.82 10.19
N ALA A 189 -5.40 12.07 10.63
CA ALA A 189 -4.22 12.47 11.40
C ALA A 189 -4.17 11.82 12.79
N VAL A 190 -5.30 11.29 13.27
CA VAL A 190 -5.40 10.58 14.55
C VAL A 190 -5.58 9.09 14.26
N ASP A 191 -4.62 8.30 14.70
CA ASP A 191 -4.73 6.84 14.73
C ASP A 191 -5.82 6.41 15.72
N ALA A 192 -6.61 5.41 15.35
CA ALA A 192 -7.49 4.75 16.30
C ALA A 192 -6.65 4.12 17.42
N ILE A 193 -7.12 4.23 18.68
CA ILE A 193 -6.44 3.64 19.84
C ILE A 193 -6.29 2.13 19.60
N LYS A 194 -5.04 1.67 19.51
CA LYS A 194 -4.71 0.26 19.31
C LYS A 194 -4.53 -0.43 20.65
N PHE A 195 -5.16 -1.59 20.79
CA PHE A 195 -4.91 -2.50 21.90
C PHE A 195 -3.86 -3.53 21.48
N THR A 196 -2.59 -3.24 21.71
CA THR A 196 -1.53 -4.27 21.64
C THR A 196 -1.53 -5.06 22.95
N LEU A 197 -1.24 -6.37 22.87
CA LEU A 197 -1.37 -7.31 23.99
C LEU A 197 -0.38 -7.04 25.14
N LYS A 198 0.64 -6.21 24.90
CA LYS A 198 1.60 -5.76 25.92
C LYS A 198 1.80 -4.26 25.80
N LYS A 199 1.31 -3.52 26.79
CA LYS A 199 1.69 -2.12 26.99
C LYS A 199 3.09 -2.14 27.62
N LYS A 200 4.13 -1.70 26.89
CA LYS A 200 5.42 -1.37 27.54
C LYS A 200 5.10 -0.28 28.57
N GLU A 201 5.35 -0.57 29.85
CA GLU A 201 5.21 0.41 30.93
C GLU A 201 6.24 1.52 30.71
N SER A 202 5.82 2.62 30.07
CA SER A 202 6.59 3.86 30.07
C SER A 202 6.53 4.44 31.48
N VAL A 203 7.69 4.60 32.10
CA VAL A 203 7.87 5.31 33.38
C VAL A 203 7.18 6.68 33.31
N PRO A 204 6.32 7.06 34.26
CA PRO A 204 5.59 8.32 34.18
C PRO A 204 6.56 9.50 34.38
N GLU A 205 6.76 10.27 33.32
CA GLU A 205 7.34 11.59 33.38
C GLU A 205 6.34 12.50 34.11
N LYS A 206 6.76 13.06 35.24
CA LYS A 206 5.94 13.94 36.08
C LYS A 206 5.71 15.25 35.34
N THR A 207 4.54 15.42 34.73
CA THR A 207 4.07 16.74 34.30
C THR A 207 3.39 17.44 35.47
N GLU A 208 3.96 18.56 35.92
CA GLU A 208 3.36 19.45 36.90
C GLU A 208 2.04 20.02 36.37
N VAL A 209 0.99 19.89 37.17
CA VAL A 209 -0.35 20.40 36.86
C VAL A 209 -0.38 21.88 37.23
N ILE A 210 -0.38 22.77 36.24
CA ILE A 210 -0.76 24.18 36.43
C ILE A 210 -2.29 24.23 36.50
N LYS A 211 -2.82 24.55 37.68
CA LYS A 211 -4.23 24.90 37.90
C LYS A 211 -4.53 26.26 37.28
N LEU A 212 -5.56 26.32 36.44
CA LEU A 212 -6.27 27.56 36.12
C LEU A 212 -7.76 27.30 36.33
N GLU A 213 -8.29 27.97 37.35
CA GLU A 213 -9.70 28.07 37.68
C GLU A 213 -10.39 29.01 36.67
N ALA A 214 -11.57 28.64 36.18
CA ALA A 214 -12.54 29.57 35.62
C ALA A 214 -13.96 29.02 35.87
N GLU A 215 -14.78 29.87 36.47
CA GLU A 215 -16.12 29.61 36.97
C GLU A 215 -17.18 29.49 35.85
N THR A 216 -18.19 28.67 36.17
CA THR A 216 -19.61 28.64 35.80
C THR A 216 -20.16 29.43 34.62
N GLU A 217 -20.99 28.75 33.82
CA GLU A 217 -22.36 29.19 33.50
C GLU A 217 -23.26 27.99 33.14
N GLU A 218 -24.38 27.85 33.84
CA GLU A 218 -25.48 26.91 33.58
C GLU A 218 -26.38 27.43 32.46
N VAL A 219 -26.84 26.58 31.52
CA VAL A 219 -28.24 26.62 31.03
C VAL A 219 -28.66 25.25 30.45
N GLY A 220 -29.76 24.69 30.98
CA GLY A 220 -30.88 24.18 30.15
C GLY A 220 -30.99 22.69 29.84
N GLU A 221 -31.87 22.00 30.56
CA GLU A 221 -32.44 20.68 30.23
C GLU A 221 -33.23 20.66 28.92
N VAL A 222 -33.19 19.54 28.18
CA VAL A 222 -34.37 19.00 27.47
C VAL A 222 -34.35 17.46 27.55
N GLN A 223 -35.37 16.89 28.19
CA GLN A 223 -35.75 15.48 28.14
C GLN A 223 -36.44 15.14 26.81
N ILE A 224 -36.08 14.02 26.18
CA ILE A 224 -37.03 13.20 25.39
C ILE A 224 -36.81 11.72 25.71
N THR A 225 -37.87 11.09 26.22
CA THR A 225 -38.03 9.66 26.44
C THR A 225 -38.56 8.97 25.17
N ARG A 226 -38.00 7.80 24.82
CA ARG A 226 -38.80 6.62 24.40
C ARG A 226 -38.01 5.31 24.52
N THR A 227 -38.61 4.39 25.25
CA THR A 227 -38.28 2.98 25.46
C THR A 227 -38.36 2.14 24.18
N GLU A 228 -37.49 1.13 24.05
CA GLU A 228 -37.89 -0.28 23.92
C GLU A 228 -36.70 -1.25 24.06
N LYS A 229 -36.94 -2.34 24.80
CA LYS A 229 -36.01 -3.45 25.08
C LYS A 229 -35.97 -4.42 23.90
N ALA A 230 -34.78 -4.90 23.56
CA ALA A 230 -34.62 -6.21 22.90
C ALA A 230 -33.45 -6.96 23.54
N THR A 231 -33.79 -7.94 24.37
CA THR A 231 -32.93 -8.95 24.97
C THR A 231 -32.40 -9.88 23.88
N LYS A 232 -31.06 -10.03 23.74
CA LYS A 232 -30.45 -11.21 23.13
C LYS A 232 -29.27 -11.71 23.95
N THR A 233 -29.31 -13.01 24.15
CA THR A 233 -28.58 -13.84 25.11
C THR A 233 -27.10 -13.97 24.74
N LYS A 234 -26.22 -13.87 25.74
CA LYS A 234 -24.78 -14.12 25.63
C LYS A 234 -24.52 -15.63 25.56
N SER A 235 -23.95 -16.13 24.47
CA SER A 235 -23.10 -17.33 24.50
C SER A 235 -21.64 -16.87 24.61
N LYS A 236 -20.97 -17.23 25.72
CA LYS A 236 -19.53 -17.05 25.91
C LYS A 236 -18.82 -18.28 25.35
N GLU A 237 -18.23 -18.18 24.17
CA GLU A 237 -17.14 -19.07 23.78
C GLU A 237 -15.81 -18.33 24.00
N LYS A 238 -14.92 -18.96 24.74
CA LYS A 238 -13.56 -18.45 24.97
C LYS A 238 -12.77 -18.64 23.66
N PRO A 239 -12.04 -17.63 23.16
CA PRO A 239 -11.12 -17.84 22.06
C PRO A 239 -9.99 -18.77 22.53
N VAL A 240 -9.73 -19.84 21.79
CA VAL A 240 -8.52 -20.66 21.95
C VAL A 240 -7.34 -19.79 21.51
N ALA A 241 -6.38 -19.55 22.40
CA ALA A 241 -5.16 -18.84 22.07
C ALA A 241 -4.33 -19.71 21.14
N VAL A 242 -4.17 -19.28 19.88
CA VAL A 242 -3.21 -19.87 18.95
C VAL A 242 -1.88 -19.18 19.22
N GLU A 243 -0.93 -19.91 19.79
CA GLU A 243 0.42 -19.40 20.02
C GLU A 243 1.14 -19.21 18.68
N PRO A 244 1.84 -18.08 18.45
CA PRO A 244 2.55 -17.84 17.21
C PRO A 244 3.80 -18.71 17.10
N LEU A 245 4.06 -19.21 15.88
CA LEU A 245 5.20 -20.06 15.53
C LEU A 245 6.54 -19.34 15.74
N THR A 246 7.54 -20.09 16.22
CA THR A 246 8.90 -19.62 16.47
C THR A 246 9.67 -19.32 15.17
N PRO A 247 10.75 -18.50 15.22
CA PRO A 247 11.56 -18.20 14.04
C PRO A 247 12.14 -19.44 13.34
N GLU A 248 12.43 -20.51 14.10
CA GLU A 248 12.93 -21.78 13.55
C GLU A 248 11.82 -22.56 12.82
N GLU A 249 10.61 -22.61 13.39
CA GLU A 249 9.44 -23.20 12.75
C GLU A 249 9.04 -22.42 11.48
N LEU A 250 9.16 -21.09 11.50
CA LEU A 250 8.89 -20.25 10.34
C LEU A 250 9.91 -20.49 9.22
N LYS A 251 11.20 -20.59 9.55
CA LYS A 251 12.25 -20.97 8.59
C LYS A 251 12.00 -22.35 7.98
N GLN A 252 11.54 -23.30 8.79
CA GLN A 252 11.23 -24.65 8.34
C GLN A 252 10.01 -24.68 7.41
N ILE A 253 8.95 -23.92 7.72
CA ILE A 253 7.76 -23.79 6.86
C ILE A 253 8.10 -23.11 5.54
N ILE A 254 8.93 -22.06 5.56
CA ILE A 254 9.41 -21.37 4.34
C ILE A 254 10.28 -22.31 3.47
N SER A 255 11.09 -23.17 4.09
CA SER A 255 11.86 -24.18 3.37
C SER A 255 10.94 -25.21 2.72
N GLN A 256 9.98 -25.75 3.47
CA GLN A 256 9.02 -26.75 2.98
C GLN A 256 8.11 -26.19 1.88
N SER A 257 7.74 -24.91 1.95
CA SER A 257 6.94 -24.27 0.90
C SER A 257 7.72 -24.09 -0.42
N LYS A 258 9.05 -23.97 -0.35
CA LYS A 258 9.91 -23.89 -1.54
C LYS A 258 10.17 -25.26 -2.17
N GLU A 259 10.03 -26.34 -1.39
CA GLU A 259 10.20 -27.72 -1.86
C GLU A 259 8.91 -28.35 -2.39
N ASN A 260 7.73 -27.85 -2.00
CA ASN A 260 6.41 -28.37 -2.40
C ASN A 260 5.81 -27.72 -3.67
N GLU A 261 6.61 -27.29 -4.64
CA GLU A 261 6.10 -26.74 -5.91
C GLU A 261 5.31 -27.75 -6.78
N ASP A 262 5.25 -29.03 -6.39
CA ASP A 262 4.60 -30.11 -7.15
C ASP A 262 3.21 -30.56 -6.62
N ASP A 263 2.67 -29.98 -5.55
CA ASP A 263 1.33 -30.38 -5.06
C ASP A 263 0.21 -29.62 -5.78
N ASP A 264 -0.26 -30.27 -6.85
CA ASP A 264 -1.39 -29.90 -7.71
C ASP A 264 -2.55 -29.23 -6.95
N CYS A 265 -2.91 -28.05 -7.47
CA CYS A 265 -4.04 -27.24 -7.02
C CYS A 265 -5.37 -27.98 -7.16
N LEU A 266 -5.74 -28.77 -6.14
CA LEU A 266 -7.05 -29.42 -6.01
C LEU A 266 -8.09 -28.57 -5.27
N MET A 267 -7.84 -27.27 -5.07
CA MET A 267 -8.72 -26.37 -4.31
C MET A 267 -9.39 -25.26 -5.14
N CYS A 268 -9.46 -25.42 -6.47
CA CYS A 268 -10.45 -24.71 -7.26
C CYS A 268 -11.79 -25.44 -7.20
N GLY A 269 -12.51 -25.25 -6.09
CA GLY A 269 -13.86 -25.73 -5.89
C GLY A 269 -14.82 -24.60 -5.53
N SER A 270 -15.71 -24.28 -6.48
CA SER A 270 -16.90 -23.38 -6.43
C SER A 270 -16.66 -21.91 -6.79
#